data_AF-A0A382QZA8-F1
#
_entry.id   AF-A0A382QZA8-F1
#
_cell.length_a   1.000
_cell.length_b   1.000
_cell.length_c   1.000
_cell.angle_alpha   90.00
_cell.angle_beta   90.00
_cell.angle_gamma   90.00
#
_symmetry.space_group_name_H-M   'P 1'
#
loop_
_entity.id
_entity.type
_entity.pdbx_description
1 polymer ?
#
loop_
_entity_poly.entity_id
_entity_poly.type
_entity_poly.pdbx_seq_one_letter_code
_entity_poly.pdbx_strand_id
1 'polypeptide(L)'
;MNPVDVTQEVKDSNLRGRGGAGFPAGVKWGFIPKDTDKPKYLINNADESEPGTFKDRLLMNKAPHQMLEGMIIAAYAIGCQTSFIYIRGEFYKEYKMLEIALAEAYDGNILGQNILGSDYN
;
A
#
# COMPACT_ATOMS: atom_id res chain seq x y z
N MET A 1 0.14 -6.49 -16.62
CA MET A 1 1.41 -5.72 -16.65
C MET A 1 2.40 -6.45 -15.78
N ASN A 2 3.66 -6.54 -16.16
CA ASN A 2 4.67 -7.12 -15.27
C ASN A 2 5.02 -6.10 -14.16
N PRO A 3 5.59 -6.51 -13.01
CA PRO A 3 5.89 -5.61 -11.90
C PRO A 3 6.74 -4.39 -12.26
N VAL A 4 7.68 -4.58 -13.20
CA VAL A 4 8.57 -3.52 -13.69
C VAL A 4 7.78 -2.45 -14.44
N ASP A 5 6.77 -2.84 -15.22
CA ASP A 5 5.93 -1.91 -15.99
C ASP A 5 5.09 -1.04 -15.05
N VAL A 6 4.56 -1.61 -13.96
CA VAL A 6 3.83 -0.87 -12.92
C VAL A 6 4.72 0.18 -12.26
N THR A 7 5.96 -0.19 -11.93
CA THR A 7 6.93 0.76 -11.37
C THR A 7 7.24 1.90 -12.34
N GLN A 8 7.36 1.58 -13.63
CA GLN A 8 7.62 2.56 -14.67
C GLN A 8 6.41 3.51 -14.86
N GLU A 9 5.19 2.99 -14.88
CA GLU A 9 3.95 3.80 -14.95
C GLU A 9 3.87 4.80 -13.79
N VAL A 10 4.18 4.38 -12.56
CA VAL A 10 4.19 5.28 -11.40
C VAL A 10 5.31 6.32 -11.50
N LYS A 11 6.45 5.97 -12.09
CA LYS A 11 7.54 6.92 -12.35
C LYS A 11 7.12 7.96 -13.39
N ASP A 12 6.48 7.54 -14.47
CA ASP A 12 6.04 8.41 -15.57
C ASP A 12 4.87 9.31 -15.16
N SER A 13 4.02 8.85 -14.23
CA SER A 13 2.97 9.67 -13.62
C SER A 13 3.49 10.87 -12.82
N ASN A 14 4.79 10.90 -12.50
CA ASN A 14 5.41 11.89 -11.62
C ASN A 14 4.73 11.99 -10.23
N LEU A 15 4.19 10.88 -9.73
CA LEU A 15 3.62 10.82 -8.39
C LEU A 15 4.70 11.13 -7.35
N ARG A 16 4.45 12.16 -6.53
CA ARG A 16 5.31 12.54 -5.41
C ARG A 16 4.74 12.03 -4.09
N GLY A 17 5.62 11.75 -3.13
CA GLY A 17 5.25 11.32 -1.79
C GLY A 17 4.37 12.35 -1.08
N ARG A 18 3.20 11.92 -0.60
CA ARG A 18 2.18 12.77 0.02
C ARG A 18 2.28 12.87 1.55
N GLY A 19 3.30 12.27 2.14
CA GLY A 19 3.63 12.39 3.58
C GLY A 19 4.54 13.57 3.93
N GLY A 20 4.65 14.60 3.07
CA GLY A 20 5.42 15.81 3.33
C GLY A 20 6.76 15.91 2.59
N ALA A 21 7.57 14.85 2.52
CA ALA A 21 8.90 14.89 1.90
C ALA A 21 8.89 15.15 0.38
N GLY A 22 7.81 14.78 -0.32
CA GLY A 22 7.66 15.05 -1.74
C GLY A 22 8.64 14.32 -2.67
N PHE A 23 9.27 13.24 -2.22
CA PHE A 23 10.17 12.42 -3.06
C PHE A 23 9.38 11.67 -4.15
N PRO A 24 9.88 11.53 -5.40
CA PRO A 24 9.18 10.80 -6.46
C PRO A 24 8.97 9.31 -6.11
N ALA A 25 7.72 8.86 -6.11
CA ALA A 25 7.33 7.53 -5.64
C ALA A 25 7.91 6.41 -6.53
N GLY A 26 7.77 6.51 -7.86
CA GLY A 26 8.30 5.49 -8.77
C GLY A 26 9.84 5.38 -8.73
N VAL A 27 10.53 6.50 -8.49
CA VAL A 27 12.00 6.48 -8.28
C VAL A 27 12.35 5.75 -6.98
N LYS A 28 11.60 6.01 -5.89
CA LYS A 28 11.79 5.32 -4.61
C LYS A 28 11.62 3.81 -4.76
N TRP A 29 10.61 3.36 -5.49
CA TRP A 29 10.37 1.93 -5.74
C TRP A 29 11.54 1.28 -6.48
N GLY A 30 12.14 2.01 -7.44
CA GLY A 30 13.30 1.55 -8.20
C GLY A 30 14.59 1.34 -7.40
N PHE A 31 14.68 1.86 -6.17
CA PHE A 31 15.84 1.62 -5.29
C PHE A 31 15.80 0.26 -4.58
N ILE A 32 14.66 -0.44 -4.61
CA ILE A 32 14.54 -1.76 -4.01
C ILE A 32 15.33 -2.75 -4.89
N PRO A 33 16.25 -3.54 -4.30
CA PRO A 33 17.00 -4.53 -5.06
C PRO A 33 16.06 -5.50 -5.81
N LYS A 34 16.29 -5.66 -7.11
CA LYS A 34 15.52 -6.60 -7.94
C LYS A 34 16.00 -8.03 -7.72
N ASP A 35 17.31 -8.20 -7.66
CA ASP A 35 17.98 -9.50 -7.53
C ASP A 35 18.37 -9.73 -6.07
N THR A 36 17.38 -10.05 -5.23
CA THR A 36 17.60 -10.47 -3.85
C THR A 36 16.67 -11.61 -3.48
N ASP A 37 17.19 -12.54 -2.71
CA ASP A 37 16.46 -13.64 -2.05
C ASP A 37 15.81 -13.21 -0.72
N LYS A 38 16.09 -11.98 -0.27
CA LYS A 38 15.57 -11.46 0.99
C LYS A 38 14.11 -11.03 0.84
N PRO A 39 13.29 -11.21 1.89
CA PRO A 39 11.93 -10.72 1.88
C PRO A 39 11.90 -9.19 1.77
N LYS A 40 10.95 -8.70 0.98
CA LYS A 40 10.64 -7.28 0.84
C LYS A 40 9.36 -6.98 1.59
N TYR A 41 9.31 -5.80 2.21
CA TYR A 41 8.18 -5.36 3.00
C TYR A 41 7.66 -4.03 2.49
N LEU A 42 6.34 -3.89 2.48
CA LEU A 42 5.65 -2.63 2.25
C LEU A 42 5.08 -2.14 3.57
N ILE A 43 5.28 -0.86 3.87
CA ILE A 43 4.72 -0.22 5.06
C ILE A 43 3.88 0.96 4.60
N ASN A 44 2.58 0.90 4.91
CA ASN A 44 1.71 2.06 4.83
C ASN A 44 1.83 2.87 6.13
N ASN A 45 2.26 4.12 6.00
CA ASN A 45 2.35 5.05 7.12
C ASN A 45 1.01 5.77 7.28
N ALA A 46 0.19 5.31 8.23
CA ALA A 46 -1.06 5.93 8.64
C ALA A 46 -0.94 6.65 10.00
N ASP A 47 0.27 7.11 10.35
CA ASP A 47 0.52 8.01 11.48
C ASP A 47 0.28 9.48 11.08
N GLU A 48 -0.99 9.82 10.86
CA GLU A 48 -1.40 11.19 10.52
C GLU A 48 -1.44 12.05 11.79
N SER A 49 -0.26 12.52 12.22
CA SER A 49 -0.05 13.20 13.51
C SER A 49 0.24 14.69 13.43
N GLU A 50 0.49 15.23 12.24
CA GLU A 50 0.70 16.67 12.05
C GLU A 50 -0.61 17.46 12.35
N PRO A 51 -0.58 18.54 13.15
CA PRO A 51 -1.76 19.33 13.44
C PRO A 51 -2.46 19.84 12.17
N GLY A 52 -3.78 19.73 12.13
CA GLY A 52 -4.60 20.17 10.99
C GLY A 52 -4.69 19.16 9.84
N THR A 53 -4.05 17.99 9.96
CA THR A 53 -4.17 16.90 8.97
C THR A 53 -5.26 15.90 9.37
N PHE A 54 -6.07 15.49 8.38
CA PHE A 54 -7.16 14.51 8.53
C PHE A 54 -7.52 13.83 7.20
N LYS A 55 -6.65 13.95 6.18
CA LYS A 55 -6.89 13.47 4.82
C LYS A 55 -6.76 11.95 4.74
N ASP A 56 -5.81 11.36 5.46
CA ASP A 56 -5.57 9.92 5.46
C ASP A 56 -6.66 9.24 6.30
N ARG A 57 -7.02 9.86 7.43
CA ARG A 57 -8.19 9.48 8.22
C ARG A 57 -9.46 9.44 7.38
N LEU A 58 -9.68 10.45 6.54
CA LEU A 58 -10.85 10.50 5.66
C LEU A 58 -10.83 9.36 4.62
N LEU A 59 -9.67 9.09 4.01
CA LEU A 59 -9.50 7.96 3.08
C LEU A 59 -9.86 6.63 3.75
N MET A 60 -9.32 6.35 4.94
CA MET A 60 -9.63 5.13 5.70
C MET A 60 -11.12 5.03 6.08
N ASN A 61 -11.78 6.15 6.38
CA ASN A 61 -13.21 6.16 6.72
C ASN A 61 -14.14 5.96 5.51
N LYS A 62 -13.73 6.43 4.33
CA LYS A 62 -14.65 6.57 3.17
C LYS A 62 -14.35 5.60 2.04
N ALA A 63 -13.10 5.21 1.88
CA ALA A 63 -12.66 4.30 0.83
C ALA A 63 -11.49 3.42 1.31
N PRO A 64 -11.69 2.59 2.35
CA PRO A 64 -10.64 1.71 2.86
C PRO A 64 -10.14 0.71 1.80
N HIS A 65 -11.04 0.18 0.96
CA HIS A 65 -10.68 -0.71 -0.15
C HIS A 65 -9.80 -0.03 -1.21
N GLN A 66 -10.01 1.26 -1.48
CA GLN A 66 -9.14 2.02 -2.39
C GLN A 66 -7.71 2.14 -1.83
N MET A 67 -7.58 2.30 -0.51
CA MET A 67 -6.28 2.29 0.14
C MET A 67 -5.62 0.90 0.03
N LEU A 68 -6.37 -0.18 0.30
CA LEU A 68 -5.87 -1.55 0.20
C LEU A 68 -5.44 -1.91 -1.23
N GLU A 69 -6.23 -1.55 -2.24
CA GLU A 69 -5.89 -1.74 -3.66
C GLU A 69 -4.56 -1.06 -4.01
N GLY A 70 -4.37 0.20 -3.57
CA GLY A 70 -3.11 0.91 -3.75
C GLY A 70 -1.91 0.19 -3.11
N MET A 71 -2.12 -0.44 -1.94
CA MET A 71 -1.10 -1.26 -1.29
C MET A 71 -0.80 -2.54 -2.08
N ILE A 72 -1.82 -3.24 -2.58
CA ILE A 72 -1.66 -4.47 -3.38
C ILE A 72 -0.88 -4.16 -4.66
N ILE A 73 -1.23 -3.07 -5.37
CA ILE A 73 -0.52 -2.63 -6.58
C ILE A 73 0.94 -2.33 -6.26
N ALA A 74 1.22 -1.59 -5.18
CA ALA A 74 2.57 -1.26 -4.77
C ALA A 74 3.37 -2.51 -4.36
N ALA A 75 2.75 -3.44 -3.63
CA ALA A 75 3.38 -4.68 -3.20
C ALA A 75 3.74 -5.56 -4.41
N TYR A 76 2.82 -5.69 -5.38
CA TYR A 76 3.05 -6.40 -6.63
C TYR A 76 4.21 -5.78 -7.42
N ALA A 77 4.21 -4.46 -7.58
CA ALA A 77 5.24 -3.74 -8.33
C ALA A 77 6.65 -3.95 -7.77
N ILE A 78 6.80 -4.03 -6.45
CA ILE A 78 8.10 -4.20 -5.78
C ILE A 78 8.45 -5.67 -5.48
N GLY A 79 7.54 -6.60 -5.73
CA GLY A 79 7.71 -8.02 -5.40
C GLY A 79 7.70 -8.30 -3.90
N CYS A 80 6.83 -7.62 -3.16
CA CYS A 80 6.63 -7.80 -1.72
C CYS A 80 5.48 -8.77 -1.47
N GLN A 81 5.60 -9.67 -0.49
CA GLN A 81 4.53 -10.63 -0.10
C GLN A 81 3.99 -10.37 1.31
N THR A 82 4.53 -9.37 2.02
CA THR A 82 4.10 -9.05 3.38
C THR A 82 4.09 -7.54 3.57
N SER A 83 2.89 -7.02 3.85
CA SER A 83 2.65 -5.60 4.02
C SER A 83 2.14 -5.29 5.42
N PHE A 84 2.47 -4.11 5.93
CA PHE A 84 2.02 -3.62 7.24
C PHE A 84 1.32 -2.27 7.10
N ILE A 85 0.31 -2.04 7.92
CA ILE A 85 -0.28 -0.71 8.12
C ILE A 85 0.11 -0.27 9.52
N TYR A 86 0.96 0.75 9.63
CA TYR A 86 1.22 1.40 10.91
C TYR A 86 0.17 2.49 11.09
N ILE A 87 -0.77 2.28 12.02
CA ILE A 87 -1.83 3.23 12.34
C ILE A 87 -1.65 3.77 13.76
N ARG A 88 -1.82 5.08 13.91
CA ARG A 88 -1.70 5.74 15.22
C ARG A 88 -2.79 5.29 16.19
N GLY A 89 -2.47 5.30 17.48
CA GLY A 89 -3.36 4.81 18.55
C GLY A 89 -4.68 5.58 18.67
N GLU A 90 -4.72 6.85 18.27
CA GLU A 90 -5.91 7.70 18.31
C GLU A 90 -6.97 7.32 17.25
N PHE A 91 -6.59 6.51 16.26
CA PHE A 91 -7.43 6.13 15.12
C PHE A 91 -8.06 4.74 15.32
N TYR A 92 -8.55 4.44 16.52
CA TYR A 92 -9.12 3.12 16.85
C TYR A 92 -10.32 2.74 15.96
N LYS A 93 -11.17 3.72 15.62
CA LYS A 93 -12.31 3.48 14.73
C LYS A 93 -11.84 3.09 13.33
N GLU A 94 -10.87 3.83 12.78
CA GLU A 94 -10.26 3.57 11.47
C GLU A 94 -9.56 2.23 11.43
N TYR A 95 -8.84 1.87 12.50
CA TYR A 95 -8.28 0.53 12.68
C TYR A 95 -9.37 -0.55 12.52
N LYS A 96 -10.51 -0.42 13.23
CA LYS A 96 -11.61 -1.39 13.12
C LYS A 96 -12.24 -1.46 11.73
N MET A 97 -12.35 -0.34 11.02
CA MET A 97 -12.83 -0.36 9.64
C MET A 97 -11.84 -1.02 8.68
N LEU A 98 -10.54 -0.81 8.88
CA LEU A 98 -9.51 -1.48 8.09
C LEU A 98 -9.50 -2.98 8.34
N GLU A 99 -9.70 -3.45 9.58
CA GLU A 99 -9.83 -4.88 9.90
C GLU A 99 -11.01 -5.52 9.14
N ILE A 100 -12.15 -4.83 9.05
CA ILE A 100 -13.31 -5.30 8.28
C ILE A 100 -12.97 -5.35 6.77
N ALA A 101 -12.39 -4.27 6.23
CA ALA A 101 -12.01 -4.23 4.82
C ALA A 101 -10.96 -5.29 4.46
N LEU A 102 -10.02 -5.57 5.36
CA LEU A 102 -9.05 -6.66 5.20
C LEU A 102 -9.74 -8.02 5.17
N ALA A 103 -10.66 -8.29 6.10
CA ALA A 103 -11.43 -9.53 6.10
C ALA A 103 -12.22 -9.72 4.79
N GLU A 104 -12.93 -8.68 4.35
CA GLU A 104 -13.64 -8.68 3.05
C GLU A 104 -12.69 -8.93 1.87
N ALA A 105 -11.47 -8.37 1.90
CA ALA A 105 -10.47 -8.56 0.86
C ALA A 105 -9.93 -10.01 0.81
N TYR A 106 -9.71 -10.63 1.97
CA TYR A 106 -9.35 -12.05 2.06
C TYR A 106 -10.50 -12.95 1.57
N ASP A 107 -11.73 -12.70 2.02
CA ASP A 107 -12.92 -13.46 1.62
C ASP A 107 -13.18 -13.35 0.10
N GLY A 108 -12.89 -12.18 -0.48
CA GLY A 108 -13.02 -11.91 -1.91
C GLY A 108 -11.88 -12.43 -2.78
N ASN A 109 -10.85 -13.09 -2.21
CA ASN A 109 -9.64 -13.52 -2.91
C ASN A 109 -8.91 -12.37 -3.65
N ILE A 110 -8.98 -11.15 -3.11
CA ILE A 110 -8.19 -10.00 -3.60
C ILE A 110 -6.96 -9.73 -2.71
N LEU A 111 -6.79 -10.51 -1.64
CA LEU A 111 -5.63 -10.51 -0.75
C LEU A 111 -5.39 -11.95 -0.24
N GLY A 112 -4.11 -12.34 -0.10
CA GLY A 112 -3.74 -13.69 0.35
C GLY A 112 -3.17 -14.53 -0.79
N GLN A 113 -3.28 -15.87 -0.69
CA GLN A 113 -2.60 -16.76 -1.62
C GLN A 113 -3.30 -16.83 -2.98
N ASN A 114 -2.53 -16.81 -4.07
CA ASN A 114 -3.02 -16.90 -5.45
C ASN A 114 -4.14 -15.89 -5.74
N ILE A 115 -3.84 -14.60 -5.50
CA ILE A 115 -4.80 -13.50 -5.60
C ILE A 115 -5.50 -13.57 -6.96
N LEU A 116 -6.83 -13.66 -6.97
CA LEU A 116 -7.67 -13.79 -8.16
C LEU A 116 -7.26 -14.94 -9.12
N GLY A 117 -6.63 -16.00 -8.61
CA GLY A 117 -6.11 -17.13 -9.39
C GLY A 117 -4.78 -16.85 -10.10
N SER A 118 -4.09 -15.78 -9.73
CA SER A 118 -2.72 -15.48 -10.21
C SER A 118 -1.66 -16.33 -9.51
N ASP A 119 -0.42 -16.19 -9.95
CA ASP A 119 0.78 -16.76 -9.34
C ASP A 119 1.38 -15.87 -8.22
N TYR A 120 0.71 -14.78 -7.88
CA TYR A 120 1.13 -13.82 -6.86
C TYR A 120 0.32 -13.98 -5.56
N ASN A 121 0.99 -13.71 -4.44
CA ASN A 121 0.49 -13.85 -3.06
C ASN A 121 0.59 -12.53 -2.29
#